data_AF-A0A1S8LRK1-F1
#
_entry.id   AF-A0A1S8LRK1-F1
#
_cell.length_a   1.000
_cell.length_b   1.000
_cell.length_c   1.000
_cell.angle_alpha   90.00
_cell.angle_beta   90.00
_cell.angle_gamma   90.00
#
_symmetry.space_group_name_H-M   'P 1'
#
loop_
_entity.id
_entity.type
_entity.pdbx_description
1 polymer ?
#
loop_
_entity_poly.entity_id
_entity_poly.type
_entity_poly.pdbx_seq_one_letter_code
_entity_poly.pdbx_strand_id
1 'polypeptide(L)'
;MKKELGKFLLSCVISSIITCIIILAPIFFTKDDKPGDFVPPSTSYENKVKAEVTEKMKYKFKDNISVFSSKDCIKNTYYISNDNVQLVVDIDKPSSKIYTLNKGEEVVATKEKSGYIYCETNHVDEYGIFINGWVKKNINNVTGVKCINYDTLIDVDITSQSINVYKNNVIVNKKPIKCSTGVKGDNYKETPIGIFSVKKKVANLSNKREGENGMYGIQFFSDYFLNSVSFNEVKKDDKIVYDENIREINNLGKTDTNGGIRLSLEDSRYIYNLVTDKSAVSIHY
;
A
#
# COMPACT_ATOMS: atom_id res chain seq x y z
N MET A 1 -3.92 74.07 -5.77
CA MET A 1 -2.56 73.54 -5.49
C MET A 1 -2.42 72.91 -4.11
N LYS A 2 -2.64 73.62 -2.99
CA LYS A 2 -2.48 73.07 -1.62
C LYS A 2 -3.34 71.82 -1.30
N LYS A 3 -4.57 71.76 -1.83
CA LYS A 3 -5.52 70.66 -1.57
C LYS A 3 -5.14 69.35 -2.28
N GLU A 4 -4.53 69.44 -3.46
CA GLU A 4 -4.08 68.29 -4.24
C GLU A 4 -2.73 67.75 -3.72
N LEU A 5 -1.84 68.65 -3.26
CA LEU A 5 -0.60 68.25 -2.59
C LEU A 5 -0.87 67.48 -1.28
N GLY A 6 -1.89 67.90 -0.53
CA GLY A 6 -2.32 67.19 0.69
C GLY A 6 -2.85 65.78 0.43
N LYS A 7 -3.64 65.60 -0.65
CA LYS A 7 -4.14 64.27 -1.07
C LYS A 7 -3.00 63.36 -1.54
N PHE A 8 -2.03 63.91 -2.29
CA PHE A 8 -0.86 63.17 -2.73
C PHE A 8 -0.01 62.68 -1.55
N LEU A 9 0.28 63.57 -0.59
CA LEU A 9 1.03 63.19 0.62
C LEU A 9 0.27 62.15 1.46
N LEU A 10 -1.05 62.28 1.61
CA LEU A 10 -1.87 61.29 2.31
C LEU A 10 -1.86 59.93 1.60
N SER A 11 -1.91 59.91 0.27
CA SER A 11 -1.81 58.68 -0.53
C SER A 11 -0.44 58.02 -0.40
N CYS A 12 0.64 58.80 -0.34
CA CYS A 12 2.00 58.28 -0.11
C CYS A 12 2.14 57.67 1.29
N VAL A 13 1.57 58.31 2.32
CA VAL A 13 1.59 57.79 3.70
C VAL A 13 0.78 56.50 3.81
N ILE A 14 -0.42 56.45 3.22
CA ILE A 14 -1.26 55.24 3.22
C ILE A 14 -0.57 54.10 2.47
N SER A 15 0.01 54.38 1.29
CA SER A 15 0.77 53.39 0.53
C SER A 15 1.95 52.85 1.34
N SER A 16 2.73 53.73 1.99
CA SER A 16 3.85 53.32 2.83
C SER A 16 3.42 52.46 4.02
N ILE A 17 2.29 52.78 4.67
CA ILE A 17 1.75 51.99 5.79
C ILE A 17 1.29 50.61 5.30
N ILE A 18 0.58 50.53 4.17
CA ILE A 18 0.13 49.24 3.59
C ILE A 18 1.34 48.39 3.18
N THR A 19 2.35 48.99 2.55
CA THR A 19 3.58 48.28 2.18
C THR A 19 4.34 47.78 3.41
N CYS A 20 4.44 48.57 4.49
CA CYS A 20 5.03 48.12 5.75
C CYS A 20 4.23 46.98 6.39
N ILE A 21 2.90 47.00 6.35
CA ILE A 21 2.06 45.92 6.88
C ILE A 21 2.25 44.63 6.06
N ILE A 22 2.32 44.71 4.73
CA ILE A 22 2.52 43.53 3.87
C ILE A 22 3.93 42.95 4.00
N ILE A 23 4.96 43.78 4.19
CA ILE A 23 6.35 43.32 4.37
C ILE A 23 6.59 42.77 5.79
N LEU A 24 5.91 43.31 6.82
CA LEU A 24 6.07 42.87 8.22
C LEU A 24 5.12 41.75 8.62
N ALA A 25 3.98 41.55 7.93
CA ALA A 25 3.03 40.47 8.22
C ALA A 25 3.65 39.05 8.19
N PRO A 26 4.60 38.69 7.31
CA PRO A 26 5.25 37.38 7.35
C PRO A 26 6.23 37.23 8.52
N ILE A 27 6.70 38.33 9.10
CA ILE A 27 7.74 38.33 10.15
C ILE A 27 7.14 38.08 11.54
N PHE A 28 5.83 38.32 11.73
CA PHE A 28 5.15 38.04 13.01
C PHE A 28 4.53 36.63 13.10
N PHE A 29 4.48 35.86 12.01
CA PHE A 29 3.97 34.48 12.00
C PHE A 29 5.04 33.39 11.95
N THR A 30 6.32 33.74 12.08
CA THR A 30 7.41 32.75 12.06
C THR A 30 8.44 33.04 13.15
N LYS A 31 8.02 32.88 14.41
CA LYS A 31 8.97 32.61 15.50
C LYS A 31 8.57 31.28 16.13
N ASP A 32 9.45 30.31 15.91
CA ASP A 32 9.58 29.01 16.61
C ASP A 32 9.18 27.71 15.90
N ASP A 33 9.00 27.70 14.57
CA ASP A 33 8.94 26.42 13.85
C ASP A 33 10.34 25.96 13.43
N LYS A 34 10.86 24.93 14.09
CA LYS A 34 12.07 24.23 13.65
C LYS A 34 11.74 23.43 12.37
N PRO A 35 12.68 23.30 11.41
CA PRO A 35 12.46 22.45 10.24
C PRO A 35 12.25 21.00 10.68
N GLY A 36 10.99 20.54 10.68
CA GLY A 36 10.62 19.19 11.11
C GLY A 36 9.26 19.05 11.78
N ASP A 37 8.60 20.14 12.19
CA ASP A 37 7.32 20.03 12.87
C ASP A 37 6.15 19.92 11.89
N PHE A 38 5.49 18.76 11.93
CA PHE A 38 4.27 18.46 11.20
C PHE A 38 3.14 19.34 11.74
N VAL A 39 2.67 20.28 10.93
CA VAL A 39 1.42 21.02 11.18
C VAL A 39 0.27 20.17 10.62
N PRO A 40 -0.60 19.59 11.45
CA PRO A 40 -1.74 18.82 10.95
C PRO A 40 -2.64 19.73 10.09
N PRO A 41 -3.21 19.23 8.98
CA PRO A 41 -4.12 20.01 8.17
C PRO A 41 -5.36 20.41 8.99
N SER A 42 -5.99 21.54 8.66
CA SER A 42 -7.24 21.91 9.29
C SER A 42 -8.28 20.80 9.08
N THR A 43 -9.15 20.56 10.08
CA THR A 43 -10.23 19.56 10.00
C THR A 43 -11.10 19.75 8.75
N SER A 44 -11.24 21.00 8.28
CA SER A 44 -11.94 21.33 7.04
C SER A 44 -11.22 20.83 5.77
N TYR A 45 -9.89 20.87 5.74
CA TYR A 45 -9.09 20.33 4.64
C TYR A 45 -9.08 18.81 4.67
N GLU A 46 -8.91 18.19 5.84
CA GLU A 46 -9.01 16.73 6.00
C GLU A 46 -10.37 16.19 5.53
N ASN A 47 -11.46 16.87 5.90
CA ASN A 47 -12.82 16.47 5.48
C ASN A 47 -13.02 16.61 3.97
N LYS A 48 -12.46 17.66 3.35
CA LYS A 48 -12.53 17.88 1.90
C LYS A 48 -11.75 16.82 1.13
N VAL A 49 -10.52 16.51 1.56
CA VAL A 49 -9.69 15.46 0.96
C VAL A 49 -10.32 14.08 1.17
N LYS A 50 -10.85 13.79 2.37
CA LYS A 50 -11.61 12.56 2.62
C LYS A 50 -12.79 12.42 1.65
N ALA A 51 -13.53 13.50 1.42
CA ALA A 51 -14.65 13.48 0.47
C ALA A 51 -14.16 13.22 -0.96
N GLU A 52 -13.10 13.90 -1.42
CA GLU A 52 -12.55 13.73 -2.78
C GLU A 52 -11.94 12.33 -3.00
N VAL A 53 -11.20 11.79 -2.03
CA VAL A 53 -10.64 10.42 -2.09
C VAL A 53 -11.76 9.38 -2.04
N THR A 54 -12.72 9.54 -1.13
CA THR A 54 -13.90 8.65 -1.05
C THR A 54 -14.70 8.70 -2.34
N GLU A 55 -14.87 9.86 -2.95
CA GLU A 55 -15.58 10.03 -4.22
C GLU A 55 -14.82 9.41 -5.40
N LYS A 56 -13.51 9.65 -5.53
CA LYS A 56 -12.67 8.99 -6.54
C LYS A 56 -12.67 7.47 -6.39
N MET A 57 -12.69 6.97 -5.15
CA MET A 57 -12.82 5.54 -4.87
C MET A 57 -14.22 5.02 -5.21
N LYS A 58 -15.29 5.77 -4.90
CA LYS A 58 -16.70 5.38 -5.13
C LYS A 58 -17.01 4.99 -6.58
N TYR A 59 -16.37 5.62 -7.57
CA TYR A 59 -16.57 5.29 -8.99
C TYR A 59 -15.77 4.07 -9.49
N LYS A 60 -14.78 3.58 -8.72
CA LYS A 60 -13.98 2.37 -9.04
C LYS A 60 -14.66 1.05 -8.61
N PHE A 61 -15.75 1.12 -7.82
CA PHE A 61 -16.42 -0.04 -7.19
C PHE A 61 -17.85 -0.29 -7.71
N LYS A 62 -18.14 0.06 -8.97
CA LYS A 62 -19.52 0.16 -9.50
C LYS A 62 -20.31 -1.16 -9.52
N ASP A 63 -19.67 -2.32 -9.44
CA ASP A 63 -20.33 -3.61 -9.18
C ASP A 63 -19.90 -4.17 -7.81
N ASN A 64 -20.87 -4.53 -6.96
CA ASN A 64 -20.64 -5.04 -5.59
C ASN A 64 -19.75 -6.30 -5.50
N ILE A 65 -19.44 -6.93 -6.65
CA ILE A 65 -18.67 -8.17 -6.81
C ILE A 65 -17.43 -7.97 -7.72
N SER A 66 -17.18 -6.81 -8.34
CA SER A 66 -15.99 -6.63 -9.22
C SER A 66 -15.00 -5.64 -8.62
N VAL A 67 -13.88 -6.16 -8.11
CA VAL A 67 -12.89 -5.34 -7.42
C VAL A 67 -11.47 -5.66 -7.85
N PHE A 68 -10.71 -4.59 -8.09
CA PHE A 68 -9.33 -4.60 -8.58
C PHE A 68 -9.10 -5.72 -9.59
N SER A 69 -9.69 -5.60 -10.78
CA SER A 69 -9.47 -6.54 -11.88
C SER A 69 -8.68 -5.87 -13.00
N SER A 70 -7.81 -6.66 -13.62
CA SER A 70 -7.05 -6.27 -14.80
C SER A 70 -7.00 -7.44 -15.75
N LYS A 71 -7.22 -7.18 -17.05
CA LYS A 71 -7.06 -8.20 -18.09
C LYS A 71 -5.60 -8.62 -18.29
N ASP A 72 -4.68 -7.85 -17.73
CA ASP A 72 -3.26 -8.10 -17.88
C ASP A 72 -2.64 -8.82 -16.66
N CYS A 73 -3.44 -9.17 -15.65
CA CYS A 73 -3.00 -9.87 -14.44
C CYS A 73 -3.70 -11.22 -14.36
N ILE A 74 -2.98 -12.31 -14.04
CA ILE A 74 -3.62 -13.63 -13.86
C ILE A 74 -4.25 -13.77 -12.47
N LYS A 75 -3.75 -13.01 -11.49
CA LYS A 75 -4.43 -12.81 -10.20
C LYS A 75 -5.58 -11.83 -10.41
N ASN A 76 -6.61 -12.36 -11.04
CA ASN A 76 -7.63 -11.64 -11.79
C ASN A 76 -8.51 -10.72 -10.94
N THR A 77 -8.80 -11.06 -9.69
CA THR A 77 -9.82 -10.32 -8.92
C THR A 77 -9.66 -10.45 -7.42
N TYR A 78 -9.69 -9.31 -6.74
CA TYR A 78 -9.71 -9.21 -5.29
C TYR A 78 -11.14 -9.28 -4.76
N TYR A 79 -11.33 -10.00 -3.65
CA TYR A 79 -12.58 -10.01 -2.90
C TYR A 79 -12.32 -9.96 -1.39
N ILE A 80 -13.41 -9.72 -0.67
CA ILE A 80 -13.51 -9.82 0.77
C ILE A 80 -14.60 -10.84 1.07
N SER A 81 -14.29 -11.79 1.95
CA SER A 81 -15.28 -12.76 2.43
C SER A 81 -16.33 -12.07 3.32
N ASN A 82 -17.58 -12.48 3.13
CA ASN A 82 -18.59 -12.31 4.17
C ASN A 82 -18.35 -13.32 5.31
N ASP A 83 -19.23 -13.30 6.30
CA ASP A 83 -19.09 -14.18 7.45
C ASP A 83 -19.47 -15.63 7.12
N ASN A 84 -18.76 -16.58 7.73
CA ASN A 84 -19.01 -18.03 7.61
C ASN A 84 -18.99 -18.59 6.18
N VAL A 85 -18.05 -18.12 5.36
CA VAL A 85 -17.98 -18.51 3.95
C VAL A 85 -17.23 -19.82 3.79
N GLN A 86 -17.83 -20.79 3.10
CA GLN A 86 -17.21 -22.09 2.84
C GLN A 86 -16.08 -21.97 1.80
N LEU A 87 -14.88 -22.40 2.21
CA LEU A 87 -13.71 -22.60 1.36
C LEU A 87 -13.53 -24.10 1.13
N VAL A 88 -13.87 -24.57 -0.06
CA VAL A 88 -13.81 -25.99 -0.43
C VAL A 88 -12.50 -26.26 -1.16
N VAL A 89 -11.64 -27.15 -0.64
CA VAL A 89 -10.31 -27.39 -1.25
C VAL A 89 -10.43 -27.92 -2.68
N ASP A 90 -11.42 -28.76 -2.95
CA ASP A 90 -11.67 -29.38 -4.25
C ASP A 90 -13.17 -29.59 -4.45
N ILE A 91 -13.75 -28.88 -5.41
CA ILE A 91 -15.19 -28.90 -5.70
C ILE A 91 -15.64 -30.13 -6.48
N ASP A 92 -14.71 -30.86 -7.11
CA ASP A 92 -15.02 -32.09 -7.86
C ASP A 92 -15.01 -33.33 -6.95
N LYS A 93 -14.55 -33.18 -5.69
CA LYS A 93 -14.43 -34.26 -4.72
C LYS A 93 -15.43 -34.08 -3.56
N PRO A 94 -16.49 -34.92 -3.46
CA PRO A 94 -17.49 -34.80 -2.40
C PRO A 94 -16.94 -34.91 -0.96
N SER A 95 -15.81 -35.61 -0.77
CA SER A 95 -15.13 -35.77 0.52
C SER A 95 -14.03 -34.73 0.78
N SER A 96 -14.02 -33.63 0.01
CA SER A 96 -13.01 -32.60 0.16
C SER A 96 -13.13 -31.89 1.50
N LYS A 97 -11.99 -31.44 2.03
CA LYS A 97 -11.97 -30.63 3.25
C LYS A 97 -12.63 -29.29 2.98
N ILE A 98 -13.42 -28.82 3.94
CA ILE A 98 -14.09 -27.53 3.91
C ILE A 98 -13.59 -26.72 5.10
N TYR A 99 -13.13 -25.51 4.83
CA TYR A 99 -12.75 -24.52 5.82
C TYR A 99 -13.76 -23.38 5.81
N THR A 100 -13.72 -22.55 6.84
CA THR A 100 -14.61 -21.40 6.98
C THR A 100 -13.78 -20.13 6.99
N LEU A 101 -14.06 -19.25 6.04
CA LEU A 101 -13.52 -17.90 6.02
C LEU A 101 -14.41 -16.99 6.87
N ASN A 102 -13.76 -16.16 7.68
CA ASN A 102 -14.42 -15.20 8.54
C ASN A 102 -14.76 -13.93 7.77
N LYS A 103 -15.68 -13.12 8.31
CA LYS A 103 -15.97 -11.80 7.73
C LYS A 103 -14.72 -10.94 7.62
N GLY A 104 -14.50 -10.35 6.44
CA GLY A 104 -13.45 -9.37 6.22
C GLY A 104 -12.11 -9.94 5.78
N GLU A 105 -11.98 -11.26 5.63
CA GLU A 105 -10.75 -11.86 5.10
C GLU A 105 -10.58 -11.51 3.62
N GLU A 106 -9.40 -11.05 3.23
CA GLU A 106 -9.10 -10.82 1.82
C GLU A 106 -8.86 -12.16 1.12
N VAL A 107 -9.34 -12.27 -0.11
CA VAL A 107 -9.06 -13.39 -1.00
C VAL A 107 -8.77 -12.90 -2.41
N VAL A 108 -7.91 -13.63 -3.12
CA VAL A 108 -7.52 -13.30 -4.49
C VAL A 108 -7.90 -14.45 -5.41
N ALA A 109 -8.83 -14.22 -6.32
CA ALA A 109 -9.29 -15.20 -7.27
C ALA A 109 -8.36 -15.29 -8.47
N THR A 110 -8.02 -16.52 -8.86
CA THR A 110 -7.16 -16.81 -10.01
C THR A 110 -7.89 -17.53 -11.13
N LYS A 111 -8.92 -18.33 -10.79
CA LYS A 111 -9.66 -19.17 -11.73
C LYS A 111 -11.14 -19.21 -11.35
N GLU A 112 -12.01 -19.46 -12.33
CA GLU A 112 -13.44 -19.64 -12.11
C GLU A 112 -13.89 -20.95 -12.77
N LYS A 113 -14.73 -21.72 -12.07
CA LYS A 113 -15.28 -23.00 -12.54
C LYS A 113 -16.63 -23.26 -11.87
N SER A 114 -17.65 -23.59 -12.66
CA SER A 114 -18.98 -24.01 -12.16
C SER A 114 -19.61 -23.05 -11.14
N GLY A 115 -19.41 -21.74 -11.28
CA GLY A 115 -19.91 -20.73 -10.34
C GLY A 115 -19.08 -20.58 -9.05
N TYR A 116 -17.91 -21.20 -8.97
CA TYR A 116 -16.92 -21.04 -7.90
C TYR A 116 -15.68 -20.31 -8.41
N ILE A 117 -15.04 -19.55 -7.53
CA ILE A 117 -13.74 -18.91 -7.73
C ILE A 117 -12.68 -19.62 -6.89
N TYR A 118 -11.56 -19.97 -7.51
CA TYR A 118 -10.41 -20.51 -6.79
C TYR A 118 -9.60 -19.35 -6.22
N CYS A 119 -9.56 -19.29 -4.89
CA CYS A 119 -9.03 -18.22 -4.10
C CYS A 119 -7.74 -18.63 -3.41
N GLU A 120 -6.72 -17.78 -3.56
CA GLU A 120 -5.66 -17.67 -2.57
C GLU A 120 -6.20 -16.94 -1.33
N THR A 121 -5.74 -17.33 -0.14
CA THR A 121 -6.27 -16.79 1.13
C THR A 121 -5.17 -16.57 2.18
N ASN A 122 -5.50 -15.82 3.25
CA ASN A 122 -4.67 -15.73 4.46
C ASN A 122 -4.97 -16.85 5.48
N HIS A 123 -5.93 -17.73 5.19
CA HIS A 123 -6.35 -18.79 6.10
C HIS A 123 -5.26 -19.85 6.20
N VAL A 124 -4.97 -20.32 7.41
CA VAL A 124 -3.93 -21.33 7.65
C VAL A 124 -4.51 -22.55 8.34
N ASP A 125 -3.92 -23.71 8.07
CA ASP A 125 -4.23 -24.93 8.80
C ASP A 125 -3.58 -24.96 10.19
N GLU A 126 -3.76 -26.08 10.91
CA GLU A 126 -3.18 -26.30 12.25
C GLU A 126 -1.64 -26.29 12.27
N TYR A 127 -0.98 -26.42 11.12
CA TYR A 127 0.47 -26.36 10.96
C TYR A 127 0.96 -25.00 10.47
N GLY A 128 0.06 -24.02 10.28
CA GLY A 128 0.39 -22.69 9.78
C GLY A 128 0.60 -22.64 8.26
N ILE A 129 0.14 -23.64 7.51
CA ILE A 129 0.23 -23.67 6.05
C ILE A 129 -0.99 -22.96 5.45
N PHE A 130 -0.77 -22.02 4.52
CA PHE A 130 -1.86 -21.33 3.83
C PHE A 130 -2.75 -22.30 3.06
N ILE A 131 -4.05 -22.12 3.20
CA ILE A 131 -5.07 -22.92 2.54
C ILE A 131 -5.67 -22.11 1.39
N ASN A 132 -5.55 -22.65 0.19
CA ASN A 132 -6.22 -22.14 -1.01
C ASN A 132 -7.39 -23.06 -1.35
N GLY A 133 -8.44 -22.51 -1.94
CA GLY A 133 -9.65 -23.29 -2.22
C GLY A 133 -10.70 -22.52 -2.99
N TRP A 134 -11.83 -23.16 -3.22
CA TRP A 134 -12.94 -22.67 -3.99
C TRP A 134 -14.01 -22.04 -3.11
N VAL A 135 -14.42 -20.83 -3.47
CA VAL A 135 -15.54 -20.12 -2.85
C VAL A 135 -16.64 -19.94 -3.90
N LYS A 136 -17.90 -20.21 -3.55
CA LYS A 136 -19.02 -19.97 -4.48
C LYS A 136 -19.17 -18.48 -4.72
N LYS A 137 -19.11 -18.04 -5.97
CA LYS A 137 -19.10 -16.63 -6.38
C LYS A 137 -20.52 -16.05 -6.35
N ASN A 138 -20.87 -15.42 -5.25
CA ASN A 138 -22.14 -14.71 -5.09
C ASN A 138 -22.02 -13.64 -3.99
N ILE A 139 -22.97 -12.70 -3.97
CA ILE A 139 -22.96 -11.55 -3.04
C ILE A 139 -23.06 -11.94 -1.57
N ASN A 140 -23.61 -13.13 -1.25
CA ASN A 140 -23.70 -13.60 0.12
C ASN A 140 -22.37 -14.14 0.61
N ASN A 141 -21.46 -14.53 -0.28
CA ASN A 141 -20.15 -15.08 0.09
C ASN A 141 -19.01 -14.07 -0.06
N VAL A 142 -19.02 -13.29 -1.13
CA VAL A 142 -17.91 -12.39 -1.43
C VAL A 142 -18.41 -11.04 -1.90
N THR A 143 -17.70 -9.99 -1.48
CA THR A 143 -17.92 -8.62 -1.91
C THR A 143 -16.59 -7.98 -2.30
N GLY A 144 -16.70 -6.92 -3.09
CA GLY A 144 -15.57 -6.08 -3.42
C GLY A 144 -15.25 -4.97 -2.41
N VAL A 145 -16.25 -4.54 -1.64
CA VAL A 145 -16.16 -3.27 -0.91
C VAL A 145 -15.42 -3.46 0.40
N LYS A 146 -14.24 -2.82 0.52
CA LYS A 146 -13.51 -2.70 1.78
C LYS A 146 -13.71 -1.32 2.37
N CYS A 147 -14.47 -1.23 3.46
CA CYS A 147 -14.49 -0.05 4.30
C CYS A 147 -13.46 -0.23 5.42
N ILE A 148 -12.17 0.03 5.13
CA ILE A 148 -11.17 0.14 6.20
C ILE A 148 -10.96 1.60 6.55
N ASN A 149 -10.96 1.90 7.84
CA ASN A 149 -10.35 3.11 8.35
C ASN A 149 -8.84 2.85 8.58
N TYR A 150 -8.01 3.17 7.58
CA TYR A 150 -6.55 3.07 7.70
C TYR A 150 -5.94 4.39 8.17
N ASP A 151 -4.93 4.32 9.04
CA ASP A 151 -4.11 5.48 9.38
C ASP A 151 -2.97 5.69 8.39
N THR A 152 -2.55 4.63 7.71
CA THR A 152 -1.41 4.62 6.80
C THR A 152 -1.75 3.76 5.58
N LEU A 153 -1.60 4.34 4.39
CA LEU A 153 -1.81 3.68 3.11
C LEU A 153 -0.48 3.62 2.36
N ILE A 154 -0.03 2.42 2.04
CA ILE A 154 1.07 2.16 1.12
C ILE A 154 0.42 1.94 -0.26
N ASP A 155 0.53 2.95 -1.11
CA ASP A 155 -0.04 2.96 -2.46
C ASP A 155 1.03 2.52 -3.46
N VAL A 156 0.83 1.36 -4.07
CA VAL A 156 1.78 0.68 -4.94
C VAL A 156 1.23 0.67 -6.37
N ASP A 157 1.95 1.37 -7.24
CA ASP A 157 1.69 1.40 -8.67
C ASP A 157 2.65 0.42 -9.37
N ILE A 158 2.10 -0.68 -9.87
CA ILE A 158 2.84 -1.73 -10.60
C ILE A 158 3.30 -1.21 -11.97
N THR A 159 2.59 -0.30 -12.61
CA THR A 159 2.99 0.22 -13.93
C THR A 159 4.25 1.07 -13.83
N SER A 160 4.29 1.97 -12.85
CA SER A 160 5.44 2.84 -12.61
C SER A 160 6.50 2.23 -11.70
N GLN A 161 6.22 1.07 -11.09
CA GLN A 161 7.08 0.40 -10.10
C GLN A 161 7.48 1.36 -8.98
N SER A 162 6.47 2.03 -8.42
CA SER A 162 6.67 3.06 -7.41
C SER A 162 5.64 3.00 -6.28
N ILE A 163 6.04 3.55 -5.13
CA ILE A 163 5.23 3.61 -3.91
C ILE A 163 5.08 5.04 -3.44
N ASN A 164 3.85 5.43 -3.11
CA ASN A 164 3.57 6.58 -2.28
C ASN A 164 3.01 6.11 -0.93
N VAL A 165 3.40 6.78 0.14
CA VAL A 165 2.94 6.48 1.50
C VAL A 165 2.12 7.66 1.97
N TYR A 166 0.87 7.38 2.34
CA TYR A 166 -0.03 8.36 2.92
C TYR A 166 -0.22 8.04 4.39
N LYS A 167 -0.08 9.03 5.27
CA LYS A 167 -0.44 8.93 6.69
C LYS A 167 -1.54 9.94 6.97
N ASN A 168 -2.68 9.47 7.50
CA ASN A 168 -3.88 10.26 7.68
C ASN A 168 -4.29 11.02 6.40
N ASN A 169 -4.17 10.36 5.24
CA ASN A 169 -4.42 10.92 3.90
C ASN A 169 -3.45 12.03 3.44
N VAL A 170 -2.33 12.23 4.14
CA VAL A 170 -1.27 13.15 3.72
C VAL A 170 -0.09 12.33 3.21
N ILE A 171 0.40 12.61 2.00
CA ILE A 171 1.61 11.98 1.48
C ILE A 171 2.81 12.35 2.35
N VAL A 172 3.58 11.37 2.80
CA VAL A 172 4.72 11.58 3.72
C VAL A 172 6.08 11.42 3.06
N ASN A 173 6.16 10.73 1.92
CA ASN A 173 7.37 10.66 1.10
C ASN A 173 7.45 11.87 0.15
N LYS A 174 8.63 12.49 0.04
CA LYS A 174 8.84 13.67 -0.83
C LYS A 174 8.81 13.34 -2.32
N LYS A 175 9.16 12.10 -2.68
CA LYS A 175 9.19 11.56 -4.05
C LYS A 175 8.71 10.11 -4.02
N PRO A 176 8.11 9.60 -5.11
CA PRO A 176 7.75 8.19 -5.20
C PRO A 176 8.95 7.29 -4.90
N ILE A 177 8.76 6.34 -4.00
CA ILE A 177 9.76 5.35 -3.60
C ILE A 177 9.83 4.29 -4.70
N LYS A 178 11.03 3.95 -5.16
CA LYS A 178 11.22 2.94 -6.20
C LYS A 178 11.03 1.54 -5.62
N CYS A 179 10.25 0.68 -6.27
CA CYS A 179 10.06 -0.71 -5.85
C CYS A 179 10.21 -1.69 -7.01
N SER A 180 10.22 -2.99 -6.70
CA SER A 180 10.08 -4.07 -7.69
C SER A 180 9.02 -5.05 -7.27
N THR A 181 8.04 -5.29 -8.13
CA THR A 181 6.95 -6.24 -7.89
C THR A 181 7.19 -7.54 -8.63
N GLY A 182 6.22 -8.45 -8.48
CA GLY A 182 6.18 -9.76 -9.10
C GLY A 182 6.20 -9.74 -10.61
N VAL A 183 6.75 -10.80 -11.21
CA VAL A 183 6.72 -11.00 -12.66
C VAL A 183 5.27 -11.16 -13.13
N LYS A 184 4.86 -10.27 -14.04
CA LYS A 184 3.53 -10.27 -14.65
C LYS A 184 3.31 -11.52 -15.49
N GLY A 185 2.11 -12.11 -15.43
CA GLY A 185 1.76 -13.28 -16.25
C GLY A 185 2.29 -14.62 -15.75
N ASP A 186 2.83 -14.69 -14.53
CA ASP A 186 3.21 -15.94 -13.87
C ASP A 186 2.36 -16.13 -12.61
N ASN A 187 1.54 -17.18 -12.58
CA ASN A 187 0.62 -17.49 -11.47
C ASN A 187 1.28 -17.54 -10.09
N TYR A 188 2.55 -17.93 -10.04
CA TYR A 188 3.29 -18.11 -8.80
C TYR A 188 4.12 -16.89 -8.42
N LYS A 189 4.37 -15.99 -9.37
CA LYS A 189 5.26 -14.84 -9.18
C LYS A 189 4.57 -13.50 -9.31
N GLU A 190 3.33 -13.45 -9.76
CA GLU A 190 2.63 -12.19 -9.95
C GLU A 190 2.13 -11.63 -8.62
N THR A 191 2.39 -10.34 -8.37
CA THR A 191 1.89 -9.64 -7.19
C THR A 191 0.37 -9.47 -7.30
N PRO A 192 -0.42 -9.86 -6.28
CA PRO A 192 -1.86 -9.71 -6.32
C PRO A 192 -2.25 -8.23 -6.24
N ILE A 193 -3.31 -7.87 -6.97
CA ILE A 193 -3.88 -6.52 -7.01
C ILE A 193 -5.02 -6.46 -5.99
N GLY A 194 -5.17 -5.35 -5.27
CA GLY A 194 -6.17 -5.24 -4.22
C GLY A 194 -5.83 -4.23 -3.14
N ILE A 195 -6.67 -4.18 -2.11
CA ILE A 195 -6.37 -3.43 -0.88
C ILE A 195 -6.25 -4.42 0.27
N PHE A 196 -5.04 -4.62 0.76
CA PHE A 196 -4.70 -5.61 1.77
C PHE A 196 -4.42 -4.92 3.10
N SER A 197 -4.98 -5.43 4.19
CA SER A 197 -4.61 -4.96 5.52
C SER A 197 -3.27 -5.56 5.90
N VAL A 198 -2.38 -4.77 6.51
CA VAL A 198 -1.13 -5.31 7.05
C VAL A 198 -1.43 -6.38 8.10
N LYS A 199 -0.78 -7.54 7.98
CA LYS A 199 -0.98 -8.70 8.86
C LYS A 199 0.02 -8.72 9.99
N LYS A 200 1.30 -8.54 9.66
CA LYS A 200 2.39 -8.52 10.63
C LYS A 200 3.63 -7.85 10.07
N LYS A 201 4.52 -7.51 11.00
CA LYS A 201 5.85 -6.99 10.74
C LYS A 201 6.89 -8.01 11.19
N VAL A 202 7.90 -8.22 10.37
CA VAL A 202 9.01 -9.16 10.63
C VAL A 202 10.32 -8.43 10.36
N ALA A 203 11.16 -8.27 11.38
CA ALA A 203 12.42 -7.54 11.23
C ALA A 203 13.39 -8.22 10.25
N ASN A 204 13.47 -9.56 10.32
CA ASN A 204 14.31 -10.39 9.46
C ASN A 204 13.49 -11.53 8.86
N LEU A 205 13.38 -11.55 7.55
CA LEU A 205 12.81 -12.65 6.77
C LEU A 205 13.94 -13.58 6.35
N SER A 206 13.79 -14.88 6.62
CA SER A 206 14.68 -15.90 6.06
C SER A 206 13.83 -16.90 5.28
N ASN A 207 14.04 -16.98 3.97
CA ASN A 207 13.53 -18.08 3.16
C ASN A 207 14.65 -19.10 2.95
N LYS A 208 14.72 -20.08 3.84
CA LYS A 208 15.75 -21.13 3.78
C LYS A 208 15.72 -21.97 2.50
N ARG A 209 14.57 -22.07 1.82
CA ARG A 209 14.44 -22.87 0.58
C ARG A 209 15.09 -22.17 -0.60
N GLU A 210 14.91 -20.85 -0.69
CA GLU A 210 15.44 -20.02 -1.77
C GLU A 210 16.79 -19.36 -1.41
N GLY A 211 17.25 -19.51 -0.16
CA GLY A 211 18.46 -18.85 0.33
C GLY A 211 18.34 -17.32 0.45
N GLU A 212 17.12 -16.79 0.38
CA GLU A 212 16.87 -15.35 0.42
C GLU A 212 16.70 -14.87 1.87
N ASN A 213 17.47 -13.86 2.26
CA ASN A 213 17.26 -13.14 3.51
C ASN A 213 16.85 -11.70 3.21
N GLY A 214 15.78 -11.21 3.80
CA GLY A 214 15.31 -9.83 3.65
C GLY A 214 15.12 -9.17 5.00
N MET A 215 15.16 -7.84 5.03
CA MET A 215 14.91 -7.05 6.25
C MET A 215 13.62 -6.25 6.13
N TYR A 216 13.05 -5.90 7.29
CA TYR A 216 11.90 -5.00 7.41
C TYR A 216 10.66 -5.47 6.64
N GLY A 217 10.33 -6.75 6.78
CA GLY A 217 9.18 -7.37 6.14
C GLY A 217 7.85 -6.88 6.70
N ILE A 218 6.95 -6.49 5.81
CA ILE A 218 5.54 -6.18 6.08
C ILE A 218 4.70 -7.19 5.30
N GLN A 219 4.07 -8.12 6.00
CA GLN A 219 3.15 -9.08 5.39
C GLN A 219 1.84 -8.38 5.10
N PHE A 220 1.38 -8.44 3.85
CA PHE A 220 0.07 -7.87 3.48
C PHE A 220 -0.94 -8.95 3.06
N PHE A 221 -0.48 -10.06 2.49
CA PHE A 221 -1.35 -11.14 2.04
C PHE A 221 -0.56 -12.44 1.92
N SER A 222 -1.09 -13.60 2.34
CA SER A 222 -0.47 -14.93 2.18
C SER A 222 1.05 -14.87 2.47
N ASP A 223 1.91 -15.40 1.60
CA ASP A 223 3.37 -15.30 1.65
C ASP A 223 3.95 -14.04 0.98
N TYR A 224 3.11 -13.04 0.68
CA TYR A 224 3.52 -11.77 0.07
C TYR A 224 3.93 -10.75 1.12
N PHE A 225 5.15 -10.27 0.96
CA PHE A 225 5.74 -9.24 1.79
C PHE A 225 6.19 -8.05 0.95
N LEU A 226 6.12 -6.87 1.55
CA LEU A 226 6.96 -5.75 1.20
C LEU A 226 8.20 -5.79 2.09
N ASN A 227 9.41 -5.80 1.52
CA ASN A 227 10.65 -5.92 2.27
C ASN A 227 11.85 -5.37 1.49
N SER A 228 13.01 -5.28 2.13
CA SER A 228 14.26 -4.91 1.46
C SER A 228 14.59 -5.88 0.33
N VAL A 229 15.48 -5.48 -0.57
CA VAL A 229 16.23 -6.42 -1.42
C VAL A 229 16.87 -7.52 -0.55
N SER A 230 17.03 -8.69 -1.15
CA SER A 230 17.63 -9.84 -0.48
C SER A 230 19.11 -9.59 -0.17
N PHE A 231 19.64 -10.31 0.81
CA PHE A 231 21.05 -10.33 1.16
C PHE A 231 21.66 -11.68 0.78
N ASN A 232 22.82 -11.63 0.12
CA ASN A 232 23.62 -12.80 -0.18
C ASN A 232 24.66 -13.02 0.91
N GLU A 233 24.89 -14.29 1.23
CA GLU A 233 26.06 -14.67 2.02
C GLU A 233 27.32 -14.54 1.16
N VAL A 234 28.30 -13.76 1.62
CA VAL A 234 29.57 -13.53 0.94
C VAL A 234 30.70 -13.89 1.91
N LYS A 235 31.71 -14.62 1.42
CA LYS A 235 32.91 -14.90 2.19
C LYS A 235 33.93 -13.79 1.98
N LYS A 236 34.25 -13.04 3.03
CA LYS A 236 35.25 -11.96 3.03
C LYS A 236 36.25 -12.18 4.16
N ASP A 237 37.53 -12.29 3.82
CA ASP A 237 38.63 -12.51 4.78
C ASP A 237 38.35 -13.67 5.77
N ASP A 238 37.94 -14.82 5.23
CA ASP A 238 37.53 -16.03 5.97
C ASP A 238 36.34 -15.88 6.94
N LYS A 239 35.58 -14.79 6.83
CA LYS A 239 34.33 -14.56 7.55
C LYS A 239 33.14 -14.54 6.60
N ILE A 240 32.01 -15.04 7.09
CA ILE A 240 30.72 -14.87 6.43
C ILE A 240 30.22 -13.44 6.73
N VAL A 241 29.92 -12.69 5.68
CA VAL A 241 29.24 -11.39 5.72
C VAL A 241 27.99 -11.44 4.85
N TYR A 242 27.01 -10.59 5.11
CA TYR A 242 25.78 -10.51 4.33
C TYR A 242 25.75 -9.17 3.59
N ASP A 243 25.82 -9.22 2.25
CA ASP A 243 25.77 -8.03 1.39
C ASP A 243 24.47 -8.02 0.59
N GLU A 244 23.94 -6.83 0.30
CA GLU A 244 22.74 -6.69 -0.52
C GLU A 244 22.93 -7.32 -1.91
N ASN A 245 21.91 -8.03 -2.39
CA ASN A 245 21.94 -8.70 -3.67
C ASN A 245 21.93 -7.66 -4.79
N ILE A 246 23.09 -7.52 -5.46
CA ILE A 246 23.32 -6.55 -6.52
C ILE A 246 22.33 -6.72 -7.69
N ARG A 247 21.89 -7.95 -8.00
CA ARG A 247 20.89 -8.19 -9.05
C ARG A 247 19.56 -7.54 -8.63
N GLU A 248 19.09 -7.77 -7.41
CA GLU A 248 17.84 -7.18 -6.93
C GLU A 248 17.91 -5.65 -6.87
N ILE A 249 19.04 -5.09 -6.42
CA ILE A 249 19.28 -3.62 -6.45
C ILE A 249 19.15 -3.08 -7.87
N ASN A 250 19.83 -3.71 -8.84
CA ASN A 250 19.83 -3.30 -10.24
C ASN A 250 18.47 -3.50 -10.92
N ASN A 251 17.62 -4.34 -10.35
CA ASN A 251 16.28 -4.62 -10.84
C ASN A 251 15.20 -3.83 -10.13
N LEU A 252 15.51 -3.01 -9.10
CA LEU A 252 14.59 -2.02 -8.57
C LEU A 252 13.99 -1.19 -9.71
N GLY A 253 12.67 -1.03 -9.73
CA GLY A 253 11.90 -0.39 -10.79
C GLY A 253 11.46 -1.33 -11.92
N LYS A 254 11.55 -2.65 -11.74
CA LYS A 254 11.14 -3.67 -12.71
C LYS A 254 10.31 -4.76 -12.03
N THR A 255 9.43 -5.39 -12.80
CA THR A 255 8.72 -6.62 -12.40
C THR A 255 9.69 -7.82 -12.44
N ASP A 256 10.28 -8.22 -11.31
CA ASP A 256 11.36 -9.23 -11.26
C ASP A 256 11.35 -10.10 -9.98
N THR A 257 10.29 -10.04 -9.17
CA THR A 257 10.22 -10.81 -7.92
C THR A 257 9.30 -12.03 -8.06
N ASN A 258 9.29 -12.89 -7.03
CA ASN A 258 8.32 -13.99 -6.87
C ASN A 258 7.06 -13.51 -6.13
N GLY A 259 6.52 -12.34 -6.50
CA GLY A 259 5.26 -11.81 -5.98
C GLY A 259 5.42 -10.76 -4.88
N GLY A 260 6.47 -10.86 -4.06
CA GLY A 260 6.80 -9.84 -3.06
C GLY A 260 7.12 -8.47 -3.67
N ILE A 261 7.14 -7.44 -2.84
CA ILE A 261 7.49 -6.07 -3.24
C ILE A 261 8.86 -5.74 -2.63
N ARG A 262 9.88 -5.66 -3.48
CA ARG A 262 11.26 -5.35 -3.07
C ARG A 262 11.52 -3.85 -3.09
N LEU A 263 12.31 -3.41 -2.13
CA LEU A 263 12.69 -2.02 -1.89
C LEU A 263 14.17 -1.92 -1.55
N SER A 264 14.74 -0.72 -1.64
CA SER A 264 16.04 -0.48 -1.01
C SER A 264 15.97 -0.77 0.51
N LEU A 265 17.12 -1.06 1.13
CA LEU A 265 17.17 -1.25 2.58
C LEU A 265 16.69 -0.01 3.35
N GLU A 266 17.03 1.19 2.86
CA GLU A 266 16.62 2.45 3.48
C GLU A 266 15.10 2.65 3.38
N ASP A 267 14.53 2.47 2.20
CA ASP A 267 13.10 2.66 1.97
C ASP A 267 12.26 1.60 2.70
N SER A 268 12.71 0.34 2.73
CA SER A 268 12.04 -0.70 3.51
C SER A 268 12.01 -0.37 4.99
N ARG A 269 13.12 0.11 5.57
CA ARG A 269 13.16 0.58 6.98
C ARG A 269 12.23 1.77 7.21
N TYR A 270 12.21 2.72 6.28
CA TYR A 270 11.35 3.90 6.35
C TYR A 270 9.87 3.52 6.40
N ILE A 271 9.40 2.71 5.44
CA ILE A 271 8.00 2.24 5.40
C ILE A 271 7.69 1.38 6.63
N TYR A 272 8.59 0.48 7.01
CA TYR A 272 8.42 -0.35 8.21
C TYR A 272 8.19 0.46 9.47
N ASN A 273 8.86 1.60 9.66
CA ASN A 273 8.67 2.45 10.83
C ASN A 273 7.36 3.25 10.79
N LEU A 274 6.77 3.46 9.62
CA LEU A 274 5.48 4.15 9.47
C LEU A 274 4.29 3.22 9.68
N VAL A 275 4.44 1.93 9.36
CA VAL A 275 3.36 0.94 9.41
C VAL A 275 2.95 0.58 10.83
N THR A 276 1.64 0.58 11.03
CA THR A 276 0.87 0.17 12.21
C THR A 276 -0.04 -1.02 11.89
N ASP A 277 -0.79 -1.50 12.87
CA ASP A 277 -1.85 -2.51 12.71
C ASP A 277 -3.05 -2.01 11.90
N LYS A 278 -3.22 -0.69 11.77
CA LYS A 278 -4.25 -0.02 10.95
C LYS A 278 -3.75 0.38 9.58
N SER A 279 -2.63 -0.16 9.13
CA SER A 279 -2.08 0.12 7.81
C SER A 279 -2.68 -0.77 6.73
N ALA A 280 -2.75 -0.25 5.50
CA ALA A 280 -3.17 -0.99 4.33
C ALA A 280 -2.17 -0.83 3.17
N VAL A 281 -2.12 -1.82 2.30
CA VAL A 281 -1.36 -1.80 1.04
C VAL A 281 -2.38 -1.83 -0.10
N SER A 282 -2.44 -0.75 -0.89
CA SER A 282 -3.23 -0.63 -2.11
C SER A 282 -2.32 -0.93 -3.29
N ILE A 283 -2.63 -1.96 -4.07
CA ILE A 283 -1.82 -2.39 -5.20
C ILE A 283 -2.67 -2.25 -6.46
N HIS A 284 -2.18 -1.54 -7.46
CA HIS A 284 -2.88 -1.26 -8.70
C HIS A 284 -1.94 -1.10 -9.90
N TYR A 285 -2.52 -1.07 -11.10
CA TYR A 285 -1.85 -0.61 -12.32
C TYR A 285 -2.01 0.90 -12.51
#